data_AF-A0A957SCL1-F1
#
_entry.id   AF-A0A957SCL1-F1
#
_cell.length_a   1.000
_cell.length_b   1.000
_cell.length_c   1.000
_cell.angle_alpha   90.00
_cell.angle_beta   90.00
_cell.angle_gamma   90.00
#
_symmetry.space_group_name_H-M   'P 1'
#
loop_
_entity.id
_entity.type
_entity.pdbx_description
1 polymer ?
#
loop_
_entity_poly.entity_id
_entity_poly.type
_entity_poly.pdbx_seq_one_letter_code
_entity_poly.pdbx_strand_id
1 'polypeptide(L)'
;ADETPNWDALFDGFVAAVDWPTSMFWRELSAAYPDAPVLLSYRDAAETWLASVEATILPYARMAQAPDWREGRGLAQLFARFTGTTDWDHREVLLAAHDRHYKTVRASVPAHRLIDWPTGAGWEPICTALGRPVPAEPFPWTNRREDWE
;
A
#
# COMPACT_ATOMS: atom_id res chain seq x y z
N ALA A 1 15.04 20.02 8.69
CA ALA A 1 15.54 18.94 9.54
C ALA A 1 14.62 17.76 9.27
N ASP A 2 15.17 16.66 8.77
CA ASP A 2 14.42 15.41 8.54
C ASP A 2 14.10 14.78 9.88
N GLU A 3 13.04 15.26 10.52
CA GLU A 3 12.52 14.65 11.73
C GLU A 3 11.75 13.41 11.31
N THR A 4 12.26 12.23 11.66
CA THR A 4 11.48 10.99 11.52
C THR A 4 10.21 11.16 12.36
N PRO A 5 9.01 10.93 11.79
CA PRO A 5 7.77 11.01 12.56
C PRO A 5 7.84 10.12 13.81
N ASN A 6 7.22 10.57 14.89
CA ASN A 6 7.01 9.70 16.05
C ASN A 6 5.96 8.64 15.68
N TRP A 7 6.42 7.48 15.19
CA TRP A 7 5.56 6.39 14.76
C TRP A 7 4.67 5.86 15.88
N ASP A 8 5.20 5.76 17.09
CA ASP A 8 4.45 5.25 18.25
C ASP A 8 3.28 6.17 18.62
N ALA A 9 3.49 7.48 18.56
CA ALA A 9 2.40 8.43 18.78
C ALA A 9 1.38 8.40 17.63
N LEU A 10 1.81 8.17 16.39
CA LEU A 10 0.93 8.11 15.22
C LEU A 10 0.04 6.85 15.22
N PHE A 11 0.57 5.73 15.69
CA PHE A 11 -0.10 4.43 15.70
C PHE A 11 -0.58 4.00 17.09
N ASP A 12 -0.63 4.91 18.07
CA ASP A 12 -1.16 4.61 19.40
C ASP A 12 -2.58 4.05 19.30
N GLY A 13 -2.82 2.91 19.95
CA GLY A 13 -4.09 2.18 19.89
C GLY A 13 -4.34 1.35 18.62
N PHE A 14 -3.45 1.37 17.63
CA PHE A 14 -3.56 0.56 16.41
C PHE A 14 -2.62 -0.66 16.47
N VAL A 15 -3.06 -1.77 15.87
CA VAL A 15 -2.28 -3.03 15.81
C VAL A 15 -1.80 -3.39 14.41
N ALA A 16 -2.26 -2.66 13.40
CA ALA A 16 -1.90 -2.83 12.00
C ALA A 16 -2.13 -1.52 11.27
N ALA A 17 -1.43 -1.32 10.15
CA ALA A 17 -1.60 -0.16 9.30
C ALA A 17 -1.57 -0.59 7.83
N VAL A 18 -2.50 -0.06 7.04
CA VAL A 18 -2.73 -0.43 5.64
C VAL A 18 -2.97 0.83 4.81
N ASP A 19 -2.95 0.67 3.50
CA ASP A 19 -3.25 1.73 2.52
C ASP A 19 -2.34 2.97 2.60
N TRP A 20 -2.61 3.96 1.76
CA TRP A 20 -1.91 5.24 1.72
C TRP A 20 -2.38 6.16 2.86
N PRO A 21 -1.48 6.91 3.52
CA PRO A 21 -0.06 7.08 3.20
C PRO A 21 0.86 5.96 3.73
N THR A 22 0.44 5.22 4.75
CA THR A 22 1.26 4.27 5.53
C THR A 22 2.09 3.32 4.67
N SER A 23 1.47 2.66 3.69
CA SER A 23 2.16 1.64 2.89
C SER A 23 3.32 2.20 2.05
N MET A 24 3.38 3.52 1.83
CA MET A 24 4.53 4.17 1.18
C MET A 24 5.75 4.30 2.11
N PHE A 25 5.58 4.12 3.42
CA PHE A 25 6.62 4.20 4.44
C PHE A 25 6.96 2.82 5.02
N TRP A 26 6.66 1.74 4.29
CA TRP A 26 6.87 0.38 4.78
C TRP A 26 8.32 0.07 5.19
N ARG A 27 9.33 0.74 4.60
CA ARG A 27 10.75 0.55 4.99
C ARG A 27 11.02 1.13 6.36
N GLU A 28 10.61 2.38 6.55
CA GLU A 28 10.73 3.12 7.79
C GLU A 28 9.97 2.41 8.91
N LEU A 29 8.74 1.95 8.63
CA LEU A 29 7.93 1.20 9.57
C LEU A 29 8.50 -0.20 9.86
N SER A 30 9.01 -0.92 8.86
CA SER A 30 9.62 -2.23 9.08
C SER A 30 10.91 -2.15 9.90
N ALA A 31 11.63 -1.03 9.82
CA ALA A 31 12.79 -0.74 10.65
C ALA A 31 12.39 -0.31 12.07
N ALA A 32 11.35 0.51 12.22
CA ALA A 32 10.84 0.95 13.53
C ALA A 32 10.19 -0.20 14.32
N TYR A 33 9.51 -1.12 13.64
CA TYR A 33 8.84 -2.29 14.22
C TYR A 33 9.46 -3.58 13.69
N PRO A 34 10.65 -3.99 14.19
CA PRO A 34 11.41 -5.12 13.66
C PRO A 34 10.71 -6.48 13.86
N ASP A 35 9.79 -6.58 14.83
CA ASP A 35 9.02 -7.80 15.11
C ASP A 35 7.71 -7.86 14.33
N ALA A 36 7.27 -6.75 13.72
CA ALA A 36 6.05 -6.72 12.94
C ALA A 36 6.26 -7.41 11.58
N PRO A 37 5.34 -8.30 11.16
CA PRO A 37 5.35 -8.82 9.80
C PRO A 37 4.94 -7.74 8.79
N VAL A 38 5.43 -7.86 7.56
CA VAL A 38 5.02 -7.05 6.42
C VAL A 38 4.12 -7.90 5.53
N LEU A 39 2.86 -7.49 5.41
CA LEU A 39 1.91 -8.10 4.48
C LEU A 39 1.97 -7.37 3.14
N LEU A 40 2.32 -8.10 2.08
CA LEU A 40 2.35 -7.61 0.71
C LEU A 40 1.16 -8.18 -0.06
N SER A 41 0.09 -7.40 -0.16
CA SER A 41 -1.08 -7.77 -0.96
C SER A 41 -0.83 -7.48 -2.44
N TYR A 42 -1.13 -8.43 -3.32
CA TYR A 42 -0.93 -8.25 -4.76
C TYR A 42 -2.08 -8.80 -5.62
N ARG A 43 -2.15 -8.29 -6.85
CA ARG A 43 -2.98 -8.81 -7.94
C ARG A 43 -2.06 -9.38 -9.01
N ASP A 44 -2.49 -10.45 -9.68
CA ASP A 44 -1.65 -11.14 -10.67
C ASP A 44 -1.30 -10.28 -11.88
N ALA A 45 -2.19 -9.35 -12.26
CA ALA A 45 -1.99 -8.45 -13.40
C ALA A 45 -1.85 -6.99 -12.95
N ALA A 46 -0.73 -6.36 -13.32
CA ALA A 46 -0.46 -4.95 -13.04
C ALA A 46 -1.48 -4.02 -13.73
N GLU A 47 -1.99 -4.45 -14.88
CA GLU A 47 -3.01 -3.75 -15.67
C GLU A 47 -4.33 -3.69 -14.92
N THR A 48 -4.69 -4.74 -14.17
CA THR A 48 -5.88 -4.75 -13.32
C THR A 48 -5.73 -3.77 -12.16
N TRP A 49 -4.52 -3.61 -11.61
CA TRP A 49 -4.24 -2.56 -10.64
C TRP A 49 -4.35 -1.16 -11.27
N LEU A 50 -3.74 -0.93 -12.44
CA LEU A 50 -3.76 0.39 -13.08
C LEU A 50 -5.18 0.81 -13.46
N ALA A 51 -5.96 -0.08 -14.08
CA ALA A 51 -7.36 0.21 -14.41
C ALA A 51 -8.22 0.50 -13.16
N SER A 52 -7.86 -0.08 -12.01
CA SER A 52 -8.49 0.23 -10.73
C SER A 52 -8.10 1.62 -10.22
N VAL A 53 -6.82 1.96 -10.28
CA VAL A 53 -6.28 3.27 -9.87
C VAL A 53 -6.84 4.39 -10.75
N GLU A 54 -6.88 4.19 -12.06
CA GLU A 54 -7.46 5.12 -13.05
C GLU A 54 -8.93 5.43 -12.78
N ALA A 55 -9.70 4.43 -12.33
CA ALA A 55 -11.12 4.57 -12.04
C ALA A 55 -11.42 5.20 -10.68
N THR A 56 -10.46 5.26 -9.76
CA THR A 56 -10.71 5.69 -8.36
C THR A 56 -9.85 6.87 -7.95
N ILE A 57 -8.57 6.66 -7.67
CA ILE A 57 -7.69 7.65 -7.02
C ILE A 57 -6.98 8.59 -8.00
N LEU A 58 -6.74 8.14 -9.23
CA LEU A 58 -5.98 8.92 -10.22
C LEU A 58 -6.66 10.24 -10.62
N PRO A 59 -8.00 10.31 -10.79
CA PRO A 59 -8.68 11.58 -11.06
C PRO A 59 -8.43 12.62 -9.96
N TYR A 60 -8.51 12.21 -8.69
CA TYR A 60 -8.20 13.07 -7.56
C TYR A 60 -6.70 13.42 -7.53
N ALA A 61 -5.80 12.48 -7.81
CA ALA A 61 -4.37 12.77 -7.86
C ALA A 61 -4.01 13.80 -8.94
N ARG A 62 -4.70 13.77 -10.10
CA ARG A 62 -4.55 14.74 -11.19
C ARG A 62 -5.05 16.12 -10.79
N MET A 63 -6.22 16.19 -10.18
CA MET A 63 -6.73 17.43 -9.61
C MET A 63 -5.72 18.01 -8.60
N ALA A 64 -5.06 17.15 -7.80
CA ALA A 64 -4.11 17.56 -6.76
C ALA A 64 -2.80 18.17 -7.28
N GLN A 65 -2.54 18.08 -8.59
CA GLN A 65 -1.42 18.78 -9.23
C GLN A 65 -1.73 20.26 -9.48
N ALA A 66 -2.99 20.68 -9.38
CA ALA A 66 -3.37 22.08 -9.55
C ALA A 66 -2.79 22.95 -8.41
N PRO A 67 -2.20 24.11 -8.71
CA PRO A 67 -1.46 24.93 -7.73
C PRO A 67 -2.35 25.50 -6.62
N ASP A 68 -3.66 25.60 -6.85
CA ASP A 68 -4.66 26.15 -5.95
C ASP A 68 -5.28 25.11 -5.01
N TRP A 69 -5.18 23.81 -5.30
CA TRP A 69 -5.74 22.78 -4.43
C TRP A 69 -4.72 22.29 -3.39
N ARG A 70 -4.73 22.93 -2.22
CA ARG A 70 -3.74 22.69 -1.16
C ARG A 70 -3.96 21.37 -0.42
N GLU A 71 -5.20 20.97 -0.29
CA GLU A 71 -5.67 19.80 0.45
C GLU A 71 -5.34 18.49 -0.30
N GLY A 72 -5.30 18.53 -1.64
CA GLY A 72 -4.98 17.36 -2.47
C GLY A 72 -3.48 17.04 -2.55
N ARG A 73 -2.59 17.98 -2.23
CA ARG A 73 -1.14 17.85 -2.45
C ARG A 73 -0.50 16.60 -1.84
N GLY A 74 -1.05 16.09 -0.73
CA GLY A 74 -0.57 14.87 -0.12
C GLY A 74 -0.64 13.68 -1.08
N LEU A 75 -1.71 13.56 -1.88
CA LEU A 75 -1.88 12.47 -2.83
C LEU A 75 -0.87 12.56 -3.98
N ALA A 76 -0.64 13.77 -4.53
CA ALA A 76 0.39 13.98 -5.55
C ALA A 76 1.81 13.68 -5.03
N GLN A 77 2.10 14.01 -3.76
CA GLN A 77 3.36 13.67 -3.11
C GLN A 77 3.53 12.16 -2.90
N LEU A 78 2.46 11.44 -2.55
CA LEU A 78 2.48 9.99 -2.42
C LEU A 78 2.72 9.30 -3.75
N PHE A 79 2.08 9.77 -4.83
CA PHE A 79 2.38 9.29 -6.18
C PHE A 79 3.84 9.56 -6.54
N ALA A 80 4.35 10.77 -6.29
CA ALA A 80 5.75 11.09 -6.58
C ALA A 80 6.73 10.22 -5.78
N ARG A 81 6.41 9.91 -4.53
CA ARG A 81 7.19 8.97 -3.70
C ARG A 81 7.12 7.55 -4.25
N PHE A 82 5.94 7.09 -4.65
CA PHE A 82 5.73 5.74 -5.20
C PHE A 82 6.51 5.55 -6.51
N THR A 83 6.42 6.53 -7.41
CA THR A 83 7.04 6.48 -8.74
C THR A 83 8.51 6.89 -8.72
N GLY A 84 8.94 7.69 -7.74
CA GLY A 84 10.28 8.28 -7.67
C GLY A 84 10.45 9.53 -8.54
N THR A 85 9.36 10.10 -9.05
CA THR A 85 9.37 11.29 -9.92
C THR A 85 8.11 12.13 -9.70
N THR A 86 8.22 13.46 -9.79
CA THR A 86 7.03 14.34 -9.80
C THR A 86 6.24 14.23 -11.09
N ASP A 87 6.84 13.70 -12.16
CA ASP A 87 6.21 13.44 -13.46
C ASP A 87 5.64 12.01 -13.49
N TRP A 88 4.69 11.75 -12.59
CA TRP A 88 4.21 10.40 -12.30
C TRP A 88 3.02 9.95 -13.17
N ASP A 89 2.32 10.86 -13.83
CA ASP A 89 1.03 10.60 -14.51
C ASP A 89 1.19 10.03 -15.92
N HIS A 90 2.08 9.04 -16.03
CA HIS A 90 2.35 8.30 -17.24
C HIS A 90 2.16 6.81 -16.98
N ARG A 91 1.47 6.13 -17.89
CA ARG A 91 1.12 4.70 -17.75
C ARG A 91 2.35 3.85 -17.49
N GLU A 92 3.39 4.03 -18.29
CA GLU A 92 4.66 3.31 -18.20
C GLU A 92 5.38 3.58 -16.87
N VAL A 93 5.29 4.81 -16.35
CA VAL A 93 5.88 5.18 -15.06
C VAL A 93 5.15 4.48 -13.91
N LEU A 94 3.81 4.47 -13.94
CA LEU A 94 2.97 3.81 -12.93
C LEU A 94 3.18 2.30 -12.92
N LEU A 95 3.21 1.65 -14.09
CA LEU A 95 3.43 0.20 -14.20
C LEU A 95 4.86 -0.19 -13.79
N ALA A 96 5.86 0.59 -14.18
CA ALA A 96 7.25 0.36 -13.76
C ALA A 96 7.41 0.54 -12.24
N ALA A 97 6.72 1.53 -11.65
CA ALA A 97 6.71 1.74 -10.20
C ALA A 97 6.02 0.59 -9.45
N HIS A 98 4.90 0.09 -9.97
CA HIS A 98 4.21 -1.09 -9.46
C HIS A 98 5.14 -2.30 -9.41
N ASP A 99 5.72 -2.71 -10.55
CA ASP A 99 6.64 -3.85 -10.61
C ASP A 99 7.85 -3.67 -9.68
N ARG A 100 8.47 -2.49 -9.70
CA ARG A 100 9.60 -2.16 -8.81
C ARG A 100 9.20 -2.28 -7.33
N HIS A 101 8.02 -1.83 -6.95
CA HIS A 101 7.56 -1.88 -5.57
C HIS A 101 7.53 -3.31 -5.05
N TYR A 102 6.84 -4.23 -5.74
CA TYR A 102 6.75 -5.63 -5.32
C TYR A 102 8.10 -6.32 -5.30
N LYS A 103 8.93 -6.12 -6.33
CA LYS A 103 10.30 -6.66 -6.38
C LYS A 103 11.13 -6.17 -5.20
N THR A 104 11.01 -4.89 -4.86
CA THR A 104 11.80 -4.34 -3.77
C THR A 104 11.34 -4.82 -2.40
N VAL A 105 10.02 -4.89 -2.15
CA VAL A 105 9.51 -5.43 -0.88
C VAL A 105 9.97 -6.88 -0.70
N ARG A 106 9.79 -7.72 -1.72
CA ARG A 106 10.21 -9.14 -1.69
C ARG A 106 11.71 -9.32 -1.49
N ALA A 107 12.53 -8.43 -2.05
CA ALA A 107 13.99 -8.50 -1.92
C ALA A 107 14.51 -7.97 -0.58
N SER A 108 13.79 -7.06 0.07
CA SER A 108 14.27 -6.36 1.26
C SER A 108 13.71 -6.90 2.58
N VAL A 109 12.48 -7.41 2.60
CA VAL A 109 11.87 -7.94 3.82
C VAL A 109 12.36 -9.37 4.06
N PRO A 110 12.88 -9.71 5.26
CA PRO A 110 13.26 -11.08 5.58
C PRO A 110 12.09 -12.05 5.38
N ALA A 111 12.34 -13.22 4.78
CA ALA A 111 11.27 -14.17 4.41
C ALA A 111 10.36 -14.57 5.59
N HIS A 112 10.90 -14.69 6.80
CA HIS A 112 10.12 -15.01 8.00
C HIS A 112 9.18 -13.88 8.47
N ARG A 113 9.37 -12.66 7.95
CA ARG A 113 8.51 -11.48 8.22
C ARG A 113 7.59 -11.15 7.04
N LEU A 114 7.81 -11.70 5.86
CA LEU A 114 7.04 -11.37 4.66
C LEU A 114 5.84 -12.31 4.51
N ILE A 115 4.64 -11.73 4.45
CA ILE A 115 3.41 -12.43 4.10
C ILE A 115 3.06 -12.01 2.66
N ASP A 116 3.45 -12.83 1.69
CA ASP A 116 3.16 -12.60 0.27
C ASP A 116 1.73 -13.10 -0.04
N TRP A 117 0.78 -12.17 -0.17
CA TRP A 117 -0.65 -12.48 -0.11
C TRP A 117 -1.37 -12.11 -1.41
N PRO A 118 -1.71 -13.10 -2.28
CA PRO A 118 -2.48 -12.81 -3.48
C PRO A 118 -3.93 -12.48 -3.13
N THR A 119 -4.55 -11.61 -3.92
CA THR A 119 -5.97 -11.28 -3.81
C THR A 119 -6.81 -12.57 -3.90
N GLY A 120 -7.64 -12.82 -2.89
CA GLY A 120 -8.50 -14.01 -2.81
C GLY A 120 -7.92 -15.18 -2.01
N ALA A 121 -6.70 -15.08 -1.47
CA ALA A 121 -6.11 -16.13 -0.63
C ALA A 121 -6.80 -16.33 0.73
N GLY A 122 -7.66 -15.39 1.14
CA GLY A 122 -8.43 -15.49 2.37
C GLY A 122 -7.59 -15.41 3.66
N TRP A 123 -8.11 -16.02 4.73
CA TRP A 123 -7.55 -15.93 6.08
C TRP A 123 -6.24 -16.70 6.28
N GLU A 124 -6.11 -17.85 5.63
CA GLU A 124 -5.14 -18.89 6.01
C GLU A 124 -3.67 -18.41 6.00
N PRO A 125 -3.17 -17.68 4.97
CA PRO A 125 -1.77 -17.25 4.98
C PRO A 125 -1.47 -16.24 6.08
N ILE A 126 -2.43 -15.35 6.38
CA ILE A 126 -2.29 -14.30 7.40
C ILE A 126 -2.31 -14.94 8.79
N CYS A 127 -3.31 -15.78 9.06
CA CYS A 127 -3.45 -16.47 10.35
C CYS A 127 -2.24 -17.38 10.65
N THR A 128 -1.75 -18.10 9.64
CA THR A 128 -0.55 -18.96 9.78
C THR A 128 0.68 -18.13 10.16
N ALA A 129 0.93 -17.03 9.45
CA ALA A 129 2.07 -16.17 9.73
C ALA A 129 1.99 -15.49 11.11
N LEU A 130 0.78 -15.19 11.58
CA LEU A 130 0.55 -14.59 12.90
C LEU A 130 0.44 -15.61 14.05
N GLY A 131 0.48 -16.92 13.75
CA GLY A 131 0.26 -17.97 14.76
C GLY A 131 -1.13 -17.91 15.39
N ARG A 132 -2.15 -17.50 14.63
CA ARG A 132 -3.54 -17.33 15.09
C ARG A 132 -4.47 -18.37 14.44
N PRO A 133 -5.56 -18.75 15.11
CA PRO A 133 -6.57 -19.61 14.50
C PRO A 133 -7.27 -18.89 13.34
N VAL A 134 -7.65 -19.65 12.32
CA VAL A 134 -8.48 -19.16 11.21
C VAL A 134 -9.91 -18.88 11.73
N PRO A 135 -10.47 -17.67 11.52
CA PRO A 135 -11.84 -17.37 11.89
C PRO A 135 -12.85 -18.26 11.14
N ALA A 136 -14.00 -18.54 11.77
CA ALA A 136 -15.09 -19.28 11.14
C ALA A 136 -15.89 -18.43 10.13
N GLU A 137 -15.76 -17.11 10.21
CA GLU A 137 -16.42 -16.18 9.30
C GLU A 137 -15.70 -16.09 7.94
N PRO A 138 -16.44 -15.82 6.84
CA PRO A 138 -15.83 -15.62 5.54
C PRO A 138 -14.82 -14.47 5.55
N PHE A 139 -13.78 -14.58 4.73
CA PHE A 139 -12.85 -13.47 4.55
C PHE A 139 -13.60 -12.24 3.99
N PRO A 140 -13.37 -11.03 4.50
CA PRO A 140 -14.06 -9.83 4.04
C PRO A 140 -13.87 -9.61 2.54
N TRP A 141 -14.96 -9.39 1.82
CA TRP A 141 -14.95 -9.02 0.40
C TRP A 141 -15.72 -7.73 0.19
N THR A 142 -15.02 -6.61 0.37
CA THR A 142 -15.56 -5.25 0.37
C THR A 142 -14.75 -4.35 -0.57
N ASN A 143 -15.19 -3.10 -0.74
CA ASN A 143 -14.50 -2.09 -1.56
C ASN A 143 -14.38 -2.52 -3.04
N ARG A 144 -15.41 -3.18 -3.55
CA ARG A 144 -15.53 -3.57 -4.95
C ARG A 144 -15.89 -2.34 -5.76
N ARG A 145 -15.52 -2.30 -7.04
CA ARG A 145 -15.94 -1.21 -7.94
C ARG A 145 -17.45 -1.00 -7.92
N GLU A 146 -18.21 -2.09 -7.94
CA GLU A 146 -19.68 -2.13 -7.86
C GLU A 146 -20.24 -1.49 -6.59
N ASP A 147 -19.45 -1.36 -5.51
CA ASP A 147 -19.91 -0.76 -4.25
C ASP A 147 -19.87 0.79 -4.31
N TRP A 148 -19.28 1.38 -5.37
CA TRP A 148 -19.10 2.82 -5.55
C TRP A 148 -19.85 3.40 -6.77
N GLU A 149 -20.68 2.58 -7.42
CA GLU A 149 -21.58 2.96 -8.51
C GLU A 149 -22.99 3.25 -7.98
#